data_AF-A0A4U0V420-F1
#
_entry.id   AF-A0A4U0V420-F1
#
_cell.length_a   1.000
_cell.length_b   1.000
_cell.length_c   1.000
_cell.angle_alpha   90.00
_cell.angle_beta   90.00
_cell.angle_gamma   90.00
#
_symmetry.space_group_name_H-M   'P 1'
#
loop_
_entity.id
_entity.type
_entity.pdbx_description
1 polymer ?
#
loop_
_entity_poly.entity_id
_entity_poly.type
_entity_poly.pdbx_seq_one_letter_code
_entity_poly.pdbx_strand_id
1 'polypeptide(L)'
;MDNDEILKTDLISAMDRSFRKVAPWATQTAINKTVEATERRQQAHTPTLMTLPPELRNRIWELCIGDTTSIPKEPRSQHFVILAKGRSLADVQRAVKQPPLTRVCRQIRGEALSMFYNGRTFVWRRSDRESGVNPYARGDGPEDVCAVVRWVRAAGDRNRGWLGSVVLQYEAVDLMGKREAEKEIGKLVGKDGVVRSECLQTAEEYWCEIGVGC
;
A
#
# COMPACT_ATOMS: atom_id res chain seq x y z
N MET A 1 -34.81 -15.56 29.04
CA MET A 1 -36.19 -15.12 28.82
C MET A 1 -36.10 -13.63 28.53
N ASP A 2 -36.32 -13.28 27.27
CA ASP A 2 -36.05 -11.95 26.72
C ASP A 2 -37.14 -10.96 27.13
N ASN A 3 -36.72 -9.81 27.68
CA ASN A 3 -37.61 -8.72 28.07
C ASN A 3 -38.39 -8.11 26.89
N ASP A 4 -37.99 -8.39 25.64
CA ASP A 4 -38.69 -7.96 24.43
C ASP A 4 -40.00 -8.73 24.16
N GLU A 5 -40.18 -9.90 24.77
CA GLU A 5 -41.40 -10.69 24.59
C GLU A 5 -42.56 -10.14 25.42
N ILE A 6 -42.27 -9.57 26.58
CA ILE A 6 -43.27 -9.07 27.54
C ILE A 6 -43.93 -7.76 27.04
N LEU A 7 -43.17 -6.89 26.37
CA LEU A 7 -43.69 -5.62 25.83
C LEU A 7 -44.63 -5.81 24.63
N LYS A 8 -44.52 -6.92 23.90
CA LYS A 8 -45.41 -7.20 22.76
C LYS A 8 -46.81 -7.63 23.19
N THR A 9 -46.94 -8.31 24.33
CA THR A 9 -48.22 -8.80 24.84
C THR A 9 -49.13 -7.68 25.37
N ASP A 10 -48.55 -6.65 26.00
CA ASP A 10 -49.36 -5.57 26.61
C ASP A 10 -49.90 -4.56 25.60
N LEU A 11 -49.18 -4.32 24.50
CA LEU A 11 -49.64 -3.45 23.41
C LEU A 11 -50.83 -4.05 22.64
N ILE A 12 -50.94 -5.38 22.57
CA ILE A 12 -52.04 -6.07 21.89
C ILE A 12 -53.33 -6.03 22.74
N SER A 13 -53.20 -6.07 24.07
CA SER A 13 -54.35 -6.08 24.99
C SER A 13 -55.05 -4.72 25.09
N ALA A 14 -54.31 -3.60 24.95
CA ALA A 14 -54.87 -2.25 25.09
C ALA A 14 -55.68 -1.76 23.87
N MET A 15 -55.60 -2.43 22.71
CA MET A 15 -56.27 -1.99 21.48
C MET A 15 -57.67 -2.61 21.26
N ASP A 16 -58.13 -3.52 22.12
CA ASP A 16 -59.26 -4.41 21.81
C ASP A 16 -60.67 -3.86 22.16
N ARG A 17 -60.79 -2.65 22.73
CA ARG A 17 -62.12 -2.13 23.16
C ARG A 17 -62.79 -1.08 22.27
N SER A 18 -62.12 -0.50 21.28
CA SER A 18 -62.72 0.59 20.46
C SER A 18 -62.85 0.32 18.97
N PHE A 19 -62.45 -0.84 18.45
CA PHE A 19 -62.39 -1.09 17.00
C PHE A 19 -63.35 -2.19 16.49
N ARG A 20 -64.62 -2.16 16.91
CA ARG A 20 -65.65 -2.97 16.24
C ARG A 20 -66.26 -2.20 15.06
N LYS A 21 -65.55 -2.14 13.92
CA LYS A 21 -66.08 -1.92 12.54
C LYS A 21 -64.98 -1.72 11.48
N VAL A 22 -63.79 -2.31 11.64
CA VAL A 22 -62.79 -2.30 10.56
C VAL A 22 -62.58 -3.73 10.09
N ALA A 23 -62.66 -3.94 8.77
CA ALA A 23 -62.60 -5.25 8.17
C ALA A 23 -61.24 -5.94 8.45
N PRO A 24 -61.20 -7.23 8.81
CA PRO A 24 -59.99 -7.93 9.26
C PRO A 24 -58.80 -7.87 8.29
N TRP A 25 -59.04 -7.68 6.99
CA TRP A 25 -58.00 -7.63 5.96
C TRP A 25 -57.23 -6.29 5.95
N ALA A 26 -57.86 -5.20 6.40
CA ALA A 26 -57.23 -3.87 6.43
C ALA A 26 -56.16 -3.79 7.53
N THR A 27 -56.38 -4.47 8.66
CA THR A 27 -55.43 -4.56 9.78
C THR A 27 -54.20 -5.38 9.41
N GLN A 28 -54.36 -6.48 8.66
CA GLN A 28 -53.23 -7.30 8.20
C GLN A 28 -52.29 -6.53 7.25
N THR A 29 -52.87 -5.69 6.38
CA THR A 29 -52.10 -4.90 5.41
C THR A 29 -51.29 -3.79 6.08
N ALA A 30 -51.82 -3.19 7.16
CA ALA A 30 -51.12 -2.18 7.94
C ALA A 30 -49.94 -2.77 8.73
N ILE A 31 -50.12 -3.97 9.31
CA ILE A 31 -49.06 -4.69 10.04
C ILE A 31 -47.93 -5.13 9.10
N ASN A 32 -48.26 -5.64 7.91
CA ASN A 32 -47.23 -6.03 6.94
C ASN A 32 -46.44 -4.81 6.43
N LYS A 33 -47.08 -3.65 6.25
CA LYS A 33 -46.41 -2.40 5.87
C LYS A 33 -45.48 -1.86 6.96
N THR A 34 -45.84 -1.98 8.24
CA THR A 34 -44.95 -1.56 9.34
C THR A 34 -43.78 -2.52 9.51
N VAL A 35 -43.97 -3.84 9.37
CA VAL A 35 -42.87 -4.81 9.41
C VAL A 35 -41.87 -4.57 8.28
N GLU A 36 -42.33 -4.40 7.02
CA GLU A 36 -41.45 -4.05 5.90
C GLU A 36 -40.70 -2.72 6.09
N ALA A 37 -41.34 -1.71 6.69
CA ALA A 37 -40.69 -0.42 6.94
C ALA A 37 -39.59 -0.52 8.02
N THR A 38 -39.74 -1.46 8.97
CA THR A 38 -38.77 -1.68 10.05
C THR A 38 -37.59 -2.53 9.55
N GLU A 39 -37.84 -3.53 8.70
CA GLU A 39 -36.80 -4.33 8.05
C GLU A 39 -35.98 -3.50 7.05
N ARG A 40 -36.61 -2.57 6.30
CA ARG A 40 -35.88 -1.62 5.44
C ARG A 40 -34.98 -0.66 6.23
N ARG A 41 -35.32 -0.33 7.46
CA ARG A 41 -34.44 0.46 8.36
C ARG A 41 -33.25 -0.34 8.87
N GLN A 42 -33.40 -1.64 9.09
CA GLN A 42 -32.29 -2.51 9.52
C GLN A 42 -31.39 -2.94 8.35
N GLN A 43 -31.93 -3.04 7.13
CA GLN A 43 -31.15 -3.27 5.91
C GLN A 43 -30.33 -2.04 5.44
N ALA A 44 -30.52 -0.87 6.06
CA ALA A 44 -29.90 0.39 5.60
C ALA A 44 -28.44 0.59 6.04
N HIS A 45 -27.88 -0.27 6.90
CA HIS A 45 -26.51 -0.15 7.36
C HIS A 45 -25.71 -1.42 7.11
N THR A 46 -25.53 -1.75 5.84
CA THR A 46 -24.36 -2.54 5.46
C THR A 46 -23.13 -1.71 5.84
N PRO A 47 -22.31 -2.13 6.82
CA PRO A 47 -21.14 -1.36 7.20
C PRO A 47 -20.24 -1.24 5.99
N THR A 48 -19.97 0.00 5.59
CA THR A 48 -19.01 0.27 4.52
C THR A 48 -17.61 0.30 5.13
N LEU A 49 -16.59 0.00 4.33
CA LEU A 49 -15.20 0.08 4.76
C LEU A 49 -14.84 1.47 5.34
N MET A 50 -15.50 2.52 4.86
CA MET A 50 -15.29 3.90 5.29
C MET A 50 -16.03 4.25 6.59
N THR A 51 -17.05 3.48 6.98
CA THR A 51 -17.73 3.64 8.28
C THR A 51 -16.97 3.02 9.45
N LEU A 52 -15.96 2.20 9.18
CA LEU A 52 -15.11 1.64 10.23
C LEU A 52 -14.26 2.74 10.88
N PRO A 53 -13.94 2.66 12.18
CA PRO A 53 -12.94 3.51 12.81
C PRO A 53 -11.58 3.50 12.09
N PRO A 54 -10.82 4.61 12.10
CA PRO A 54 -9.52 4.70 11.44
C PRO A 54 -8.54 3.60 11.83
N GLU A 55 -8.57 3.13 13.08
CA GLU A 55 -7.68 2.09 13.60
C GLU A 55 -7.90 0.76 12.86
N LEU A 56 -9.16 0.39 12.63
CA LEU A 56 -9.50 -0.82 11.88
C LEU A 56 -9.17 -0.68 10.40
N ARG A 57 -9.41 0.50 9.81
CA ARG A 57 -9.04 0.76 8.41
C ARG A 57 -7.53 0.64 8.22
N ASN A 58 -6.75 1.27 9.10
CA ASN A 58 -5.30 1.21 9.09
C ASN A 58 -4.79 -0.24 9.17
N ARG A 59 -5.39 -1.06 10.04
CA ARG A 59 -5.03 -2.48 10.13
C ARG A 59 -5.34 -3.25 8.86
N ILE A 60 -6.46 -2.95 8.20
CA ILE A 60 -6.81 -3.53 6.89
C ILE A 60 -5.78 -3.09 5.83
N TRP A 61 -5.37 -1.81 5.83
CA TRP A 61 -4.36 -1.30 4.90
C TRP A 61 -3.01 -1.98 5.09
N GLU A 62 -2.55 -2.16 6.33
CA GLU A 62 -1.31 -2.89 6.64
C GLU A 62 -1.31 -4.30 6.04
N LEU A 63 -2.42 -5.03 6.18
CA LEU A 63 -2.59 -6.38 5.63
C LEU A 63 -2.58 -6.36 4.10
N CYS A 64 -3.41 -5.51 3.48
CA CYS A 64 -3.50 -5.40 2.03
C CYS A 64 -2.18 -4.97 1.38
N ILE A 65 -1.46 -4.06 2.04
CA ILE A 65 -0.16 -3.61 1.58
C ILE A 65 0.83 -4.77 1.73
N GLY A 66 0.98 -5.34 2.94
CA GLY A 66 1.93 -6.41 3.25
C GLY A 66 1.89 -7.62 2.30
N ASP A 67 0.68 -8.06 1.93
CA ASP A 67 0.48 -9.25 1.09
C ASP A 67 0.83 -9.03 -0.39
N THR A 68 0.78 -7.80 -0.91
CA THR A 68 1.14 -7.54 -2.32
C THR A 68 2.64 -7.70 -2.63
N THR A 69 3.48 -7.90 -1.61
CA THR A 69 4.94 -8.04 -1.75
C THR A 69 5.49 -9.40 -1.35
N SER A 70 4.62 -10.37 -1.02
CA SER A 70 5.07 -11.72 -0.66
C SER A 70 5.57 -12.48 -1.89
N ILE A 71 6.80 -12.19 -2.30
CA ILE A 71 7.68 -13.22 -2.84
C ILE A 71 7.85 -14.25 -1.72
N PRO A 72 7.72 -15.56 -1.98
CA PRO A 72 7.69 -16.61 -0.94
C PRO A 72 8.86 -16.44 0.03
N LYS A 73 8.51 -16.26 1.30
CA LYS A 73 9.40 -15.86 2.39
C LYS A 73 10.45 -16.92 2.68
N GLU A 74 11.72 -16.53 2.62
CA GLU A 74 12.68 -17.04 3.59
C GLU A 74 12.38 -16.40 4.96
N PRO A 75 12.60 -17.11 6.08
CA PRO A 75 12.19 -16.69 7.43
C PRO A 75 12.92 -15.44 7.99
N ARG A 76 13.74 -14.75 7.19
CA ARG A 76 14.42 -13.49 7.55
C ARG A 76 14.13 -12.33 6.58
N SER A 77 13.24 -12.53 5.60
CA SER A 77 12.99 -11.52 4.57
C SER A 77 12.26 -10.31 5.15
N GLN A 78 13.01 -9.24 5.40
CA GLN A 78 12.45 -7.90 5.62
C GLN A 78 11.55 -7.54 4.42
N HIS A 79 10.56 -6.66 4.64
CA HIS A 79 9.62 -6.23 3.60
C HIS A 79 10.35 -5.37 2.53
N PHE A 80 11.01 -6.05 1.60
CA PHE A 80 11.74 -5.43 0.50
C PHE A 80 10.82 -5.22 -0.71
N VAL A 81 10.88 -4.04 -1.31
CA VAL A 81 10.31 -3.77 -2.64
C VAL A 81 11.48 -3.66 -3.61
N ILE A 82 11.61 -4.64 -4.50
CA ILE A 82 12.63 -4.61 -5.56
C ILE A 82 12.11 -3.70 -6.66
N LEU A 83 12.71 -2.52 -6.82
CA LEU A 83 12.26 -1.49 -7.75
C LEU A 83 12.81 -1.65 -9.18
N ALA A 84 13.88 -2.41 -9.36
CA ALA A 84 14.49 -2.60 -10.66
C ALA A 84 14.83 -4.07 -10.86
N LYS A 85 13.86 -4.83 -11.37
CA LYS A 85 14.13 -6.09 -12.10
C LYS A 85 14.06 -5.89 -13.63
N GLY A 86 13.90 -4.65 -14.07
CA GLY A 86 13.50 -4.33 -15.44
C GLY A 86 14.62 -3.79 -16.31
N ARG A 87 14.64 -4.22 -17.57
CA ARG A 87 15.66 -3.90 -18.59
C ARG A 87 15.44 -2.52 -19.23
N SER A 88 14.32 -1.85 -18.93
CA SER A 88 13.92 -0.59 -19.59
C SER A 88 13.48 0.51 -18.61
N LEU A 89 13.61 1.77 -19.03
CA LEU A 89 13.08 2.94 -18.31
C LEU A 89 11.58 2.80 -17.99
N ALA A 90 10.81 2.16 -18.87
CA ALA A 90 9.39 1.90 -18.68
C ALA A 90 9.13 0.93 -17.51
N ASP A 91 10.04 -0.03 -17.27
CA ASP A 91 9.92 -0.96 -16.15
C ASP A 91 10.24 -0.28 -14.82
N VAL A 92 11.25 0.60 -14.81
CA VAL A 92 11.52 1.47 -13.66
C VAL A 92 10.27 2.28 -13.34
N GLN A 93 9.67 2.94 -14.34
CA GLN A 93 8.42 3.70 -14.18
C GLN A 93 7.24 2.84 -13.69
N ARG A 94 7.15 1.57 -14.12
CA ARG A 94 6.13 0.63 -13.62
C ARG A 94 6.39 0.18 -12.19
N ALA A 95 7.64 0.03 -11.77
CA ALA A 95 7.99 -0.30 -10.40
C ALA A 95 7.68 0.85 -9.42
N VAL A 96 7.54 2.08 -9.93
CA VAL A 96 7.04 3.26 -9.18
C VAL A 96 5.53 3.20 -8.94
N LYS A 97 4.80 2.23 -9.51
CA LYS A 97 3.35 2.21 -9.38
C LYS A 97 2.97 2.01 -7.92
N GLN A 98 2.42 3.09 -7.36
CA GLN A 98 1.78 3.08 -6.05
C GLN A 98 0.82 1.88 -5.95
N PRO A 99 0.67 1.26 -4.77
CA PRO A 99 -0.19 0.10 -4.61
C PRO A 99 -1.58 0.39 -5.21
N PRO A 100 -2.19 -0.55 -5.95
CA PRO A 100 -3.51 -0.34 -6.55
C PRO A 100 -4.54 0.21 -5.56
N LEU A 101 -4.47 -0.23 -4.29
CA LEU A 101 -5.27 0.26 -3.18
C LEU A 101 -5.25 1.80 -3.03
N THR A 102 -4.08 2.42 -3.17
CA THR A 102 -3.89 3.88 -3.02
C THR A 102 -4.46 4.70 -4.20
N ARG A 103 -4.98 4.04 -5.23
CA ARG A 103 -5.57 4.68 -6.41
C ARG A 103 -7.09 4.77 -6.35
N VAL A 104 -7.73 4.10 -5.38
CA VAL A 104 -9.19 3.96 -5.32
C VAL A 104 -9.86 5.27 -4.88
N CYS A 105 -9.46 5.84 -3.75
CA CYS A 105 -10.00 7.13 -3.28
C CYS A 105 -8.96 7.94 -2.48
N ARG A 106 -9.21 9.24 -2.33
CA ARG A 106 -8.28 10.18 -1.65
C ARG A 106 -8.06 9.85 -0.18
N GLN A 107 -9.08 9.38 0.53
CA GLN A 107 -8.98 9.02 1.94
C GLN A 107 -8.10 7.78 2.14
N ILE A 108 -8.38 6.70 1.42
CA ILE A 108 -7.54 5.47 1.43
C ILE A 108 -6.11 5.82 1.05
N ARG A 109 -5.92 6.65 0.02
CA ARG A 109 -4.58 7.12 -0.37
C ARG A 109 -3.87 7.84 0.77
N GLY A 110 -4.56 8.74 1.50
CA GLY A 110 -3.96 9.48 2.61
C GLY A 110 -3.52 8.59 3.77
N GLU A 111 -4.31 7.56 4.08
CA GLU A 111 -4.05 6.62 5.18
C GLU A 111 -2.99 5.56 4.79
N ALA A 112 -3.13 4.95 3.61
CA ALA A 112 -2.33 3.81 3.20
C ALA A 112 -0.96 4.16 2.62
N LEU A 113 -0.82 5.34 1.99
CA LEU A 113 0.41 5.67 1.26
C LEU A 113 1.60 5.92 2.21
N SER A 114 1.37 6.53 3.37
CA SER A 114 2.41 6.71 4.39
C SER A 114 2.89 5.38 4.96
N MET A 115 1.96 4.44 5.23
CA MET A 115 2.30 3.08 5.68
C MET A 115 3.15 2.33 4.66
N PHE A 116 2.81 2.47 3.37
CA PHE A 116 3.58 1.85 2.30
C PHE A 116 5.02 2.35 2.23
N TYR A 117 5.24 3.67 2.31
CA TYR A 117 6.59 4.23 2.20
C TYR A 117 7.42 4.07 3.48
N ASN A 118 6.80 4.15 4.66
CA ASN A 118 7.50 4.10 5.94
C ASN A 118 7.86 2.67 6.36
N GLY A 119 6.96 1.71 6.09
CA GLY A 119 7.14 0.31 6.52
C GLY A 119 8.01 -0.55 5.60
N ARG A 120 8.65 0.03 4.58
CA ARG A 120 9.30 -0.74 3.51
C ARG A 120 10.71 -0.29 3.21
N THR A 121 11.52 -1.27 2.83
CA THR A 121 12.85 -1.03 2.28
C THR A 121 12.80 -1.15 0.77
N PHE A 122 13.11 -0.06 0.09
CA PHE A 122 13.13 0.01 -1.37
C PHE A 122 14.51 -0.38 -1.87
N VAL A 123 14.62 -1.54 -2.53
CA VAL A 123 15.90 -2.05 -3.03
C VAL A 123 16.03 -1.75 -4.52
N TRP A 124 17.04 -0.98 -4.86
CA TRP A 124 17.48 -0.74 -6.23
C TRP A 124 18.61 -1.71 -6.56
N ARG A 125 18.25 -2.80 -7.24
CA ARG A 125 19.21 -3.82 -7.69
C ARG A 125 19.58 -3.58 -9.14
N ARG A 126 20.88 -3.62 -9.45
CA ARG A 126 21.31 -3.75 -10.84
C ARG A 126 20.82 -5.08 -11.37
N SER A 127 20.01 -5.03 -12.42
CA SER A 127 19.56 -6.23 -13.10
C SER A 127 20.34 -6.37 -14.39
N ASP A 128 21.19 -7.38 -14.41
CA ASP A 128 21.75 -8.00 -15.60
C ASP A 128 22.81 -7.19 -16.35
N ARG A 129 24.05 -7.71 -16.35
CA ARG A 129 25.17 -7.19 -17.15
C ARG A 129 24.88 -7.24 -18.64
N GLU A 130 24.08 -8.22 -19.08
CA GLU A 130 23.74 -8.40 -20.50
C GLU A 130 22.92 -7.23 -21.06
N SER A 131 22.18 -6.52 -20.20
CA SER A 131 21.36 -5.39 -20.64
C SER A 131 22.19 -4.16 -21.01
N GLY A 132 23.44 -4.06 -20.53
CA GLY A 132 24.30 -2.88 -20.72
C GLY A 132 23.78 -1.59 -20.08
N VAL A 133 22.60 -1.61 -19.44
CA VAL A 133 22.01 -0.42 -18.82
C VAL A 133 22.52 -0.29 -17.39
N ASN A 134 23.40 0.67 -17.16
CA ASN A 134 23.80 1.03 -15.80
C ASN A 134 22.67 1.85 -15.14
N PRO A 135 22.02 1.35 -14.07
CA PRO A 135 20.92 2.07 -13.41
C PRO A 135 21.38 3.37 -12.73
N TYR A 136 22.68 3.48 -12.47
CA TYR A 136 23.35 4.64 -11.89
C TYR A 136 23.94 5.57 -12.94
N ALA A 137 24.03 5.16 -14.20
CA ALA A 137 24.48 6.07 -15.25
C ALA A 137 23.49 7.22 -15.36
N ARG A 138 24.05 8.42 -15.49
CA ARG A 138 23.28 9.56 -15.93
C ARG A 138 22.93 9.32 -17.40
N GLY A 139 21.68 9.56 -17.75
CA GLY A 139 21.27 9.45 -19.15
C GLY A 139 21.64 10.72 -19.90
N ASP A 140 21.85 10.61 -21.21
CA ASP A 140 22.12 11.75 -22.12
C ASP A 140 20.95 12.74 -22.26
N GLY A 141 19.92 12.60 -21.44
CA GLY A 141 18.75 13.46 -21.43
C GLY A 141 19.01 14.78 -20.67
N PRO A 142 18.16 15.80 -20.89
CA PRO A 142 18.33 17.15 -20.34
C PRO A 142 18.33 17.22 -18.81
N GLU A 143 17.90 16.16 -18.12
CA GLU A 143 17.92 16.10 -16.67
C GLU A 143 19.16 15.43 -16.09
N ASP A 144 20.03 14.78 -16.87
CA ASP A 144 21.33 14.19 -16.47
C ASP A 144 21.34 13.54 -15.07
N VAL A 145 20.26 12.84 -14.73
CA VAL A 145 20.03 12.29 -13.39
C VAL A 145 19.79 10.78 -13.51
N CYS A 146 20.42 10.02 -12.61
CA CYS A 146 20.30 8.56 -12.60
C CYS A 146 18.87 8.11 -12.26
N ALA A 147 18.53 6.88 -12.65
CA ALA A 147 17.15 6.40 -12.61
C ALA A 147 16.57 6.35 -11.19
N VAL A 148 17.40 6.01 -10.19
CA VAL A 148 16.98 5.98 -8.78
C VAL A 148 16.66 7.37 -8.23
N VAL A 149 17.45 8.39 -8.56
CA VAL A 149 17.17 9.76 -8.13
C VAL A 149 15.91 10.27 -8.82
N ARG A 150 15.73 9.98 -10.12
CA ARG A 150 14.50 10.30 -10.84
C ARG A 150 13.28 9.66 -10.18
N TRP A 151 13.38 8.42 -9.73
CA TRP A 151 12.33 7.74 -8.97
C TRP A 151 11.99 8.47 -7.66
N VAL A 152 13.00 8.81 -6.86
CA VAL A 152 12.79 9.54 -5.59
C VAL A 152 12.14 10.90 -5.84
N ARG A 153 12.53 11.60 -6.92
CA ARG A 153 11.89 12.87 -7.32
C ARG A 153 10.44 12.65 -7.75
N ALA A 154 10.18 11.62 -8.56
CA ALA A 154 8.84 11.30 -9.05
C ALA A 154 7.87 10.85 -7.93
N ALA A 155 8.39 10.34 -6.81
CA ALA A 155 7.57 10.06 -5.63
C ALA A 155 6.89 11.33 -5.08
N GLY A 156 7.49 12.50 -5.29
CA GLY A 156 6.97 13.81 -4.87
C GLY A 156 7.29 14.15 -3.41
N ASP A 157 7.40 15.45 -3.13
CA ASP A 157 7.95 15.99 -1.88
C ASP A 157 7.30 15.42 -0.61
N ARG A 158 5.97 15.31 -0.60
CA ARG A 158 5.21 14.78 0.54
C ARG A 158 5.55 13.31 0.83
N ASN A 159 5.71 12.49 -0.21
CA ASN A 159 5.96 11.07 -0.04
C ASN A 159 7.43 10.79 0.29
N ARG A 160 8.35 11.67 -0.10
CA ARG A 160 9.79 11.53 0.23
C ARG A 160 10.04 11.54 1.74
N GLY A 161 9.29 12.37 2.48
CA GLY A 161 9.36 12.38 3.96
C GLY A 161 8.85 11.10 4.61
N TRP A 162 8.21 10.20 3.86
CA TRP A 162 7.79 8.90 4.34
C TRP A 162 8.70 7.77 3.89
N LEU A 163 9.70 8.02 3.03
CA LEU A 163 10.62 6.99 2.58
C LEU A 163 11.52 6.54 3.75
N GLY A 164 11.17 5.41 4.37
CA GLY A 164 11.91 4.92 5.54
C GLY A 164 13.31 4.43 5.20
N SER A 165 13.45 3.62 4.14
CA SER A 165 14.73 3.01 3.77
C SER A 165 14.87 2.80 2.26
N VAL A 166 15.99 3.24 1.70
CA VAL A 166 16.39 2.99 0.30
C VAL A 166 17.74 2.27 0.31
N VAL A 167 17.78 1.07 -0.27
CA VAL A 167 19.00 0.27 -0.39
C VAL A 167 19.47 0.29 -1.85
N LEU A 168 20.68 0.76 -2.08
CA LEU A 168 21.34 0.73 -3.37
C LEU A 168 22.24 -0.50 -3.45
N GLN A 169 21.86 -1.47 -4.29
CA GLN A 169 22.67 -2.63 -4.58
C GLN A 169 23.50 -2.37 -5.84
N TYR A 170 24.82 -2.51 -5.72
CA TYR A 170 25.76 -2.13 -6.78
C TYR A 170 26.88 -3.17 -6.94
N GLU A 171 27.52 -3.18 -8.11
CA GLU A 171 28.76 -3.92 -8.36
C GLU A 171 29.96 -2.97 -8.22
N ALA A 172 31.16 -3.51 -7.99
CA ALA A 172 32.38 -2.71 -7.79
C ALA A 172 32.63 -1.69 -8.92
N VAL A 173 32.30 -2.05 -10.17
CA VAL A 173 32.40 -1.18 -11.36
C VAL A 173 31.54 0.07 -11.29
N ASP A 174 30.46 0.06 -10.50
CA ASP A 174 29.52 1.17 -10.40
C ASP A 174 29.78 2.09 -9.20
N LEU A 175 30.86 1.86 -8.45
CA LEU A 175 31.09 2.52 -7.16
C LEU A 175 30.98 4.05 -7.24
N MET A 176 31.48 4.66 -8.33
CA MET A 176 31.43 6.10 -8.53
C MET A 176 30.00 6.60 -8.76
N GLY A 177 29.27 6.03 -9.74
CA GLY A 177 27.87 6.41 -10.00
C GLY A 177 26.97 6.15 -8.80
N LYS A 178 27.25 5.08 -8.04
CA LYS A 178 26.57 4.78 -6.79
C LYS A 178 26.80 5.85 -5.71
N ARG A 179 28.04 6.35 -5.53
CA ARG A 179 28.34 7.39 -4.52
C ARG A 179 27.62 8.70 -4.82
N GLU A 180 27.54 9.06 -6.09
CA GLU A 180 26.78 10.24 -6.54
C GLU A 180 25.28 10.06 -6.27
N ALA A 181 24.72 8.92 -6.67
CA ALA A 181 23.32 8.59 -6.42
C ALA A 181 22.98 8.61 -4.92
N GLU A 182 23.82 8.01 -4.07
CA GLU A 182 23.65 7.99 -2.62
C GLU A 182 23.63 9.40 -2.03
N LYS A 183 24.56 10.27 -2.45
CA LYS A 183 24.62 11.67 -2.02
C LYS A 183 23.37 12.44 -2.45
N GLU A 184 22.88 12.23 -3.67
CA GLU A 184 21.67 12.89 -4.17
C GLU A 184 20.41 12.39 -3.47
N ILE A 185 20.27 11.09 -3.28
CA ILE A 185 19.14 10.49 -2.57
C ILE A 185 19.12 10.95 -1.11
N GLY A 186 20.28 10.99 -0.44
CA GLY A 186 20.37 11.47 0.94
C GLY A 186 19.87 12.91 1.09
N LYS A 187 20.15 13.78 0.11
CA LYS A 187 19.59 15.14 0.08
C LYS A 187 18.08 15.17 -0.11
N LEU A 188 17.53 14.25 -0.93
CA LEU A 188 16.11 14.22 -1.27
C LEU A 188 15.23 13.58 -0.20
N VAL A 189 15.74 12.54 0.46
CA VAL A 189 15.03 11.79 1.51
C VAL A 189 15.07 12.56 2.85
N GLY A 190 16.12 13.37 3.07
CA GLY A 190 16.25 14.17 4.29
C GLY A 190 16.89 13.40 5.44
N LYS A 191 16.75 13.93 6.66
CA LYS A 191 17.43 13.39 7.85
C LYS A 191 16.81 12.10 8.38
N ASP A 192 15.52 11.90 8.15
CA ASP A 192 14.75 10.83 8.79
C ASP A 192 14.78 9.52 8.00
N GLY A 193 15.04 9.57 6.69
CA GLY A 193 15.12 8.35 5.88
C GLY A 193 16.55 7.84 5.75
N VAL A 194 16.65 6.52 5.66
CA VAL A 194 17.93 5.82 5.67
C VAL A 194 18.31 5.42 4.25
N VAL A 195 19.47 5.88 3.78
CA VAL A 195 20.06 5.39 2.53
C VAL A 195 21.16 4.41 2.89
N ARG A 196 21.02 3.16 2.44
CA ARG A 196 22.01 2.10 2.62
C ARG A 196 22.54 1.65 1.28
N SER A 197 23.69 1.01 1.33
CA SER A 197 24.43 0.62 0.15
C SER A 197 25.03 -0.75 0.37
N GLU A 198 24.75 -1.66 -0.54
CA GLU A 198 25.16 -3.06 -0.46
C GLU A 198 25.92 -3.44 -1.73
N CYS A 199 27.18 -3.86 -1.58
CA CYS A 199 27.94 -4.37 -2.71
C CYS A 199 27.53 -5.83 -2.95
N LEU A 200 27.09 -6.15 -4.17
CA LEU A 200 26.63 -7.49 -4.53
C LEU A 200 27.75 -8.48 -4.82
N GLN A 201 28.95 -7.96 -5.10
CA GLN A 201 30.12 -8.75 -5.47
C GLN A 201 31.27 -8.38 -4.54
N THR A 202 31.98 -9.37 -4.04
CA THR A 202 33.24 -9.13 -3.32
C THR A 202 34.28 -8.60 -4.30
N ALA A 203 35.24 -7.81 -3.82
CA ALA A 203 36.32 -7.33 -4.68
C ALA A 203 37.06 -8.49 -5.37
N GLU A 204 37.24 -9.61 -4.65
CA GLU A 204 37.90 -10.82 -5.14
C GLU A 204 37.16 -11.46 -6.32
N GLU A 205 35.85 -11.64 -6.22
CA GLU A 205 35.03 -12.15 -7.34
C GLU A 205 35.15 -11.24 -8.57
N TYR A 206 35.21 -9.92 -8.37
CA TYR A 206 35.36 -8.98 -9.48
C TYR A 206 36.74 -9.07 -10.14
N TRP A 207 37.82 -9.10 -9.34
CA TRP A 207 39.20 -9.19 -9.86
C TRP A 207 39.46 -10.52 -10.59
N CYS A 208 38.87 -11.63 -10.11
CA CYS A 208 38.91 -12.93 -10.79
C CYS A 208 38.21 -12.88 -12.15
N GLU A 209 37.04 -12.22 -12.26
CA GLU A 209 36.28 -12.14 -13.52
C GLU A 209 36.99 -11.35 -14.63
N ILE A 210 37.71 -10.29 -14.27
CA ILE A 210 38.47 -9.49 -15.25
C ILE A 210 39.84 -10.08 -15.59
N GLY A 211 40.15 -11.28 -15.07
CA GLY A 211 41.41 -11.99 -15.34
C GLY A 211 42.63 -11.35 -14.68
N VAL A 212 42.44 -10.60 -13.59
CA VAL A 212 43.50 -9.86 -12.89
C VAL A 212 43.93 -10.56 -11.59
N GLY A 213 43.30 -11.67 -11.19
CA GLY A 213 43.79 -12.58 -10.14
C GLY A 213 43.50 -14.04 -10.50
N CYS A 214 44.39 -15.02 -10.33
CA CYS A 214 45.75 -15.07 -9.79
C CYS A 214 46.73 -15.67 -10.81
#